data_AF-A0A7S4JK70-F1
#
_entry.id   AF-A0A7S4JK70-F1
#
_cell.length_a   1.000
_cell.length_b   1.000
_cell.length_c   1.000
_cell.angle_alpha   90.00
_cell.angle_beta   90.00
_cell.angle_gamma   90.00
#
_symmetry.space_group_name_H-M   'P 1'
#
loop_
_entity.id
_entity.type
_entity.pdbx_description
1 polymer ?
#
loop_
_entity_poly.entity_id
_entity_poly.type
_entity_poly.pdbx_seq_one_letter_code
_entity_poly.pdbx_strand_id
1 'polypeptide(L)'
;MARWFRSEEMEYISLIVNEDAAHDCLADLGRLGVIQFTDLNPDLTPFQRRYVSYVKRCDELERKLRFFASGCDSFNLTLTSAGDVEEFLDQQMQAAAGGDKSE
;
A
#
# COMPACT_ATOMS: atom_id res chain seq x y z
N MET A 1 -17.78 20.95 22.66
CA MET A 1 -16.43 21.48 23.01
C MET A 1 -15.80 20.78 24.23
N ALA A 2 -16.18 19.53 24.57
CA ALA A 2 -15.66 18.82 25.76
C ALA A 2 -15.07 17.42 25.45
N ARG A 3 -14.78 17.12 24.17
CA ARG A 3 -14.33 15.78 23.73
C ARG A 3 -12.86 15.47 24.07
N TRP A 4 -12.13 16.43 24.64
CA TRP A 4 -10.70 16.28 24.97
C TRP A 4 -10.41 15.82 26.41
N PHE A 5 -11.40 15.83 27.30
CA PHE A 5 -11.19 15.48 28.72
C PHE A 5 -11.42 13.99 29.03
N ARG A 6 -11.96 13.22 28.08
CA ARG A 6 -12.25 11.79 28.21
C ARG A 6 -11.91 11.06 26.92
N SER A 7 -11.66 9.76 27.04
CA SER A 7 -11.51 8.86 25.89
C SER A 7 -12.79 8.83 25.06
N GLU A 8 -12.63 8.60 23.77
CA GLU A 8 -13.76 8.31 22.89
C GLU A 8 -14.35 6.93 23.21
N GLU A 9 -15.64 6.77 22.93
CA GLU A 9 -16.30 5.49 23.07
C GLU A 9 -15.78 4.54 21.99
N MET A 10 -15.43 3.31 22.39
CA MET A 10 -14.86 2.29 21.52
C MET A 10 -15.78 1.08 21.53
N GLU A 11 -16.04 0.51 20.35
CA GLU A 11 -16.82 -0.71 20.18
C GLU A 11 -15.96 -1.82 19.57
N TYR A 12 -16.17 -3.05 20.03
CA TYR A 12 -15.53 -4.22 19.46
C TYR A 12 -16.43 -4.85 18.40
N ILE A 13 -16.00 -4.77 17.14
CA ILE A 13 -16.73 -5.32 15.99
C ILE A 13 -16.05 -6.57 15.44
N SER A 14 -16.85 -7.50 14.93
CA SER A 14 -16.36 -8.67 14.18
C SER A 14 -16.54 -8.42 12.69
N LEU A 15 -15.42 -8.40 11.96
CA LEU A 15 -15.40 -8.17 10.51
C LEU A 15 -15.30 -9.52 9.77
N ILE A 16 -16.33 -9.85 8.99
CA ILE A 16 -16.36 -11.05 8.14
C ILE A 16 -16.21 -10.60 6.69
N VAL A 17 -15.14 -11.02 6.03
CA VAL A 17 -14.80 -10.58 4.66
C VAL A 17 -14.44 -11.81 3.82
N ASN A 18 -14.87 -11.80 2.56
CA ASN A 18 -14.47 -12.82 1.59
C ASN A 18 -13.00 -12.62 1.20
N GLU A 19 -12.27 -13.72 0.98
CA GLU A 19 -10.83 -13.68 0.69
C GLU A 19 -10.50 -12.85 -0.55
N ASP A 20 -11.31 -12.96 -1.60
CA ASP A 20 -11.11 -12.24 -2.85
C ASP A 20 -11.25 -10.72 -2.69
N ALA A 21 -12.13 -10.27 -1.79
CA ALA A 21 -12.37 -8.85 -1.52
C ALA A 21 -11.54 -8.30 -0.35
N ALA A 22 -10.79 -9.17 0.35
CA ALA A 22 -10.09 -8.79 1.57
C ALA A 22 -9.05 -7.68 1.32
N HIS A 23 -8.28 -7.78 0.24
CA HIS A 23 -7.25 -6.81 -0.07
C HIS A 23 -7.81 -5.40 -0.29
N ASP A 24 -8.87 -5.28 -1.09
CA ASP A 24 -9.48 -3.99 -1.43
C ASP A 24 -10.19 -3.38 -0.22
N CYS A 25 -10.95 -4.19 0.52
CA CYS A 25 -11.60 -3.74 1.75
C CYS A 25 -10.57 -3.27 2.78
N LEU A 26 -9.46 -4.00 2.99
CA LEU A 26 -8.42 -3.55 3.91
C LEU A 26 -7.72 -2.27 3.44
N ALA A 27 -7.54 -2.08 2.12
CA ALA A 27 -6.96 -0.86 1.58
C ALA A 27 -7.85 0.37 1.90
N ASP A 28 -9.16 0.25 1.71
CA ASP A 28 -10.11 1.31 2.03
C ASP A 28 -10.20 1.58 3.53
N LEU A 29 -10.24 0.54 4.35
CA LEU A 29 -10.21 0.69 5.81
C LEU A 29 -8.90 1.34 6.30
N GLY A 30 -7.78 1.02 5.66
CA GLY A 30 -6.48 1.65 5.90
C GLY A 30 -6.46 3.13 5.56
N ARG A 31 -7.12 3.54 4.47
CA ARG A 31 -7.30 4.96 4.10
C ARG A 31 -8.14 5.74 5.11
N LEU A 32 -9.17 5.10 5.68
CA LEU A 32 -10.01 5.72 6.72
C LEU A 32 -9.23 5.93 8.03
N GLY A 33 -8.39 4.97 8.44
CA GLY A 33 -7.48 5.12 9.58
C GLY A 33 -8.15 5.14 10.97
N VAL A 34 -9.37 4.61 11.09
CA VAL A 34 -10.19 4.64 12.32
C VAL A 34 -10.34 3.28 13.01
N ILE A 35 -9.63 2.25 12.56
CA ILE A 35 -9.77 0.88 13.06
C ILE A 35 -8.47 0.39 13.67
N GLN A 36 -8.59 -0.29 14.81
CA GLN A 36 -7.51 -1.04 15.44
C GLN A 36 -7.78 -2.54 15.34
N PHE A 37 -6.88 -3.29 14.70
CA PHE A 37 -6.97 -4.74 14.63
C PHE A 37 -6.42 -5.40 15.88
N THR A 38 -7.13 -6.43 16.36
CA THR A 38 -6.66 -7.32 17.44
C THR A 38 -6.08 -8.61 16.83
N ASP A 39 -5.01 -9.13 17.44
CA ASP A 39 -4.42 -10.39 16.98
C ASP A 39 -5.28 -11.56 17.48
N LEU A 40 -5.94 -12.25 16.55
CA LEU A 40 -6.73 -13.44 16.83
C LEU A 40 -5.88 -14.72 16.89
N ASN A 41 -4.62 -14.68 16.44
CA ASN A 41 -3.74 -15.86 16.36
C ASN A 41 -2.40 -15.63 17.10
N PRO A 42 -2.41 -15.41 18.42
CA PRO A 42 -1.19 -15.16 19.19
C PRO A 42 -0.27 -16.39 19.27
N ASP A 43 -0.82 -17.60 19.18
CA ASP A 43 -0.06 -18.85 19.29
C ASP A 43 0.72 -19.20 18.01
N LEU A 44 0.37 -18.58 16.88
CA LEU A 44 1.03 -18.83 15.61
C LEU A 44 2.28 -17.96 15.47
N THR A 45 3.40 -18.63 15.20
CA THR A 45 4.65 -17.92 14.87
C THR A 45 4.47 -17.10 13.58
N PRO A 46 5.18 -15.97 13.42
CA PRO A 46 5.08 -15.13 12.22
C PRO A 46 5.30 -15.90 10.91
N PHE A 47 6.10 -16.97 10.93
CA PHE A 47 6.40 -17.80 9.76
C PHE A 47 5.28 -18.75 9.35
N GLN A 48 4.36 -19.06 10.25
CA GLN A 48 3.23 -19.96 10.01
C GLN A 48 1.96 -19.19 9.62
N ARG A 49 2.01 -17.85 9.59
CA ARG A 49 0.86 -17.02 9.21
C ARG A 49 0.59 -17.12 7.72
N ARG A 50 -0.70 -17.11 7.35
CA ARG A 50 -1.21 -17.34 5.99
C ARG A 50 -0.54 -16.46 4.92
N TYR A 51 -0.30 -15.18 5.20
CA TYR A 51 0.19 -14.21 4.21
C TYR A 51 1.71 -13.94 4.27
N VAL A 52 2.49 -14.79 4.94
CA VAL A 52 3.94 -14.59 5.11
C VAL A 52 4.70 -14.50 3.78
N SER A 53 4.29 -15.26 2.76
CA SER A 53 4.92 -15.25 1.44
C SER A 53 4.78 -13.89 0.74
N TYR A 54 3.61 -13.25 0.86
CA TYR A 54 3.35 -11.93 0.31
C TYR A 54 4.18 -10.85 1.01
N VAL A 55 4.25 -10.88 2.35
CA VAL A 55 5.07 -9.94 3.12
C VAL A 55 6.55 -10.06 2.74
N LYS A 56 7.09 -11.28 2.65
CA LYS A 56 8.47 -11.52 2.22
C LYS A 56 8.75 -10.98 0.82
N ARG A 57 7.81 -11.14 -0.10
CA ARG A 57 7.93 -10.60 -1.47
C ARG A 57 7.99 -9.07 -1.48
N CYS A 58 7.19 -8.42 -0.62
CA CYS A 58 7.26 -6.96 -0.44
C CYS A 58 8.60 -6.52 0.14
N ASP A 59 9.11 -7.20 1.17
CA ASP A 59 10.42 -6.89 1.77
C ASP A 59 11.57 -7.02 0.75
N GLU A 60 11.53 -8.07 -0.08
CA GLU A 60 12.52 -8.25 -1.15
C GLU A 60 12.43 -7.16 -2.23
N LEU A 61 11.22 -6.75 -2.60
CA LEU A 61 11.00 -5.67 -3.56
C LEU A 61 11.52 -4.35 -2.99
N GLU A 62 11.20 -4.06 -1.73
CA GLU A 62 11.68 -2.86 -1.06
C GLU A 62 13.22 -2.82 -1.03
N ARG A 63 13.87 -3.94 -0.74
CA ARG A 63 15.34 -4.05 -0.78
C ARG A 63 15.90 -3.68 -2.16
N LYS A 64 15.26 -4.13 -3.24
CA LYS A 64 15.66 -3.77 -4.61
C LYS A 64 15.43 -2.29 -4.88
N LEU A 65 14.30 -1.73 -4.46
CA LEU A 65 13.99 -0.31 -4.60
C LEU A 65 15.01 0.56 -3.87
N ARG A 66 15.39 0.22 -2.63
CA ARG A 66 16.44 0.92 -1.88
C ARG A 66 17.79 0.87 -2.60
N PHE A 67 18.14 -0.26 -3.21
CA PHE A 67 19.35 -0.37 -4.02
C PHE A 67 19.30 0.58 -5.22
N PHE A 68 18.19 0.63 -5.96
CA PHE A 68 18.04 1.55 -7.08
C PHE A 68 18.10 3.01 -6.64
N ALA A 69 17.44 3.37 -5.54
CA ALA A 69 17.50 4.72 -4.98
C ALA A 69 18.95 5.13 -4.67
N SER A 70 19.71 4.26 -3.97
CA SER A 70 21.12 4.52 -3.66
C SER A 70 22.01 4.62 -4.91
N GLY A 71 21.67 3.86 -5.96
CA GLY A 71 22.32 3.95 -7.26
C GLY A 71 22.07 5.31 -7.90
N CYS A 72 20.81 5.75 -7.97
CA CYS A 72 20.42 7.05 -8.52
C CYS A 72 21.09 8.21 -7.78
N ASP A 73 21.16 8.15 -6.45
CA ASP A 73 21.88 9.14 -5.63
C ASP A 73 23.36 9.21 -6.00
N SER A 74 24.00 8.05 -6.18
CA SER A 74 25.42 7.97 -6.58
C SER A 74 25.68 8.56 -7.97
N PHE A 75 24.68 8.55 -8.85
CA PHE A 75 24.76 9.14 -10.20
C PHE A 75 24.23 10.59 -10.27
N ASN A 76 23.90 11.23 -9.13
CA ASN A 76 23.28 12.56 -9.05
C ASN A 76 22.01 12.69 -9.91
N LEU A 77 21.23 11.62 -10.03
CA LEU A 77 19.97 11.64 -10.77
C LEU A 77 18.85 12.16 -9.86
N THR A 78 18.16 13.21 -10.28
CA THR A 78 16.98 13.71 -9.57
C THR A 78 15.79 12.81 -9.83
N LEU A 79 15.53 11.89 -8.90
CA LEU A 79 14.32 11.05 -8.89
C LEU A 79 13.08 11.96 -8.82
N THR A 80 12.36 12.08 -9.92
CA THR A 80 11.06 12.74 -9.94
C THR A 80 10.01 11.69 -9.64
N SER A 81 9.16 11.95 -8.63
CA SER A 81 8.04 11.06 -8.31
C SER A 81 7.10 11.01 -9.51
N ALA A 82 6.72 9.80 -9.94
CA ALA A 82 5.88 9.58 -11.11
C ALA A 82 4.38 9.90 -10.88
N GLY A 83 4.02 10.55 -9.77
CA GLY A 83 2.62 10.82 -9.42
C GLY A 83 1.88 9.56 -8.96
N ASP A 84 0.55 9.59 -9.04
CA ASP A 84 -0.28 8.42 -8.76
C ASP A 84 -0.16 7.37 -9.86
N VAL A 85 -0.32 6.09 -9.51
CA VAL A 85 -0.21 4.98 -10.47
C VAL A 85 -1.21 5.15 -11.62
N GLU A 86 -2.41 5.66 -11.31
CA GLU A 86 -3.44 5.95 -12.30
C GLU A 86 -3.01 7.07 -13.26
N GLU A 87 -2.46 8.18 -12.73
CA GLU A 87 -1.93 9.28 -13.54
C GLU A 87 -0.78 8.82 -14.44
N PHE A 88 0.09 7.95 -13.93
CA PHE A 88 1.20 7.38 -14.68
C PHE A 88 0.73 6.46 -15.83
N LEU A 89 -0.29 5.63 -15.59
CA LEU A 89 -0.88 4.77 -16.61
C LEU A 89 -1.61 5.59 -17.68
N ASP A 90 -2.34 6.63 -17.28
CA ASP A 90 -3.00 7.56 -18.20
C ASP A 90 -1.99 8.33 -19.06
N GLN A 91 -0.86 8.77 -18.49
CA GLN A 91 0.22 9.40 -19.24
C GLN A 91 0.85 8.46 -20.29
N GLN A 92 1.03 7.18 -19.95
CA GLN A 92 1.53 6.18 -20.90
C GLN A 92 0.54 5.89 -22.04
N MET A 93 -0.76 5.81 -21.73
CA MET A 93 -1.80 5.63 -22.75
C MET A 93 -1.89 6.83 -23.72
N GLN A 94 -1.75 8.06 -23.21
CA GLN A 94 -1.72 9.27 -24.04
C GLN A 94 -0.44 9.35 -24.90
N ALA A 95 0.71 8.95 -24.37
CA ALA A 95 1.97 8.92 -25.12
C ALA A 95 1.95 7.90 -26.27
N ALA A 96 1.24 6.77 -26.12
CA ALA A 96 1.07 5.76 -27.17
C ALA A 96 0.11 6.21 -28.30
N ALA A 97 -0.81 7.14 -28.03
CA ALA A 97 -1.79 7.63 -29.01
C ALA A 97 -1.28 8.80 -29.88
N GLY A 98 -0.13 9.39 -29.56
CA GLY A 98 0.46 10.53 -30.30
C GLY A 98 1.32 10.19 -31.52
N GLY A 99 1.40 8.91 -31.91
CA GLY A 99 2.31 8.40 -32.94
C GLY A 99 1.80 8.42 -34.39
N ASP A 100 0.77 9.20 -34.73
CA ASP A 100 0.28 9.31 -36.11
C ASP A 100 -0.22 10.72 -36.42
N LYS A 101 0.71 11.66 -36.69
CA LYS A 101 0.49 12.84 -37.55
C LYS A 101 1.82 13.28 -38.15
N SER A 102 2.21 12.61 -39.23
CA SER A 102 3.13 13.14 -40.22
C SER A 102 2.39 13.22 -41.56
N GLU A 103 1.83 14.41 -41.84
CA GLU A 103 1.62 15.01 -43.16
C GLU A 103 1.62 16.53 -43.01
#